data_AF-A0A657BF43-F1
#
_entry.id   AF-A0A657BF43-F1
#
_cell.length_a   1.000
_cell.length_b   1.000
_cell.length_c   1.000
_cell.angle_alpha   90.00
_cell.angle_beta   90.00
_cell.angle_gamma   90.00
#
_symmetry.space_group_name_H-M   'P 1'
#
loop_
_entity.id
_entity.type
_entity.pdbx_description
1 polymer ?
#
loop_
_entity_poly.entity_id
_entity_poly.type
_entity_poly.pdbx_seq_one_letter_code
_entity_poly.pdbx_strand_id
1 'polypeptide(L)'
;MGYQLSPPMVAMMNNEKWAVIFGNGHSSDSGYAKLFILFVEEGLDGTWTLGSDYLKIDTGAGDSVNKNGLSGVTLADIDGDYVVDRIYGGDLYGNMWAFDVSDSRTNRWGIAHKQGSTTQPLFKATDASGNQQPITGAPSIALNTAQATGSNDPNILVTFGTGQYLSTGDETDLSVQSYYTVWDVSEGNRDRTHLAVRELEDTDGGASRGVKTSATAIDWQEDYGWYFDFMTDDTQEGERMINRPLIADDADLGPVAIFASMIPSDSECAGGGTSILYTVPMLTGLNPDKPILDIDGIGVRQGTLLNQPNRLSDLLYGSKSESTGLDGSNISITDTNLDTNSARTGRLGWNELVND
;
A
#
# COMPACT_ATOMS: atom_id res chain seq x y z
N MET A 1 -7.11 17.68 -12.99
CA MET A 1 -6.91 17.02 -11.68
C MET A 1 -8.28 16.63 -11.15
N GLY A 2 -8.37 15.54 -10.40
CA GLY A 2 -9.56 15.10 -9.69
C GLY A 2 -9.45 15.29 -8.18
N TYR A 3 -10.37 14.67 -7.43
CA TYR A 3 -10.35 14.65 -5.96
C TYR A 3 -9.25 13.71 -5.46
N GLN A 4 -8.38 14.24 -4.58
CA GLN A 4 -7.27 13.53 -3.97
C GLN A 4 -7.68 13.03 -2.59
N LEU A 5 -7.47 11.74 -2.33
CA LEU A 5 -7.83 11.10 -1.06
C LEU A 5 -6.63 10.52 -0.32
N SER A 6 -5.55 10.27 -1.05
CA SER A 6 -4.28 9.80 -0.49
C SER A 6 -3.28 10.96 -0.42
N PRO A 7 -2.42 10.99 0.61
CA PRO A 7 -1.33 11.95 0.65
C PRO A 7 -0.36 11.72 -0.52
N PRO A 8 0.23 12.79 -1.08
CA PRO A 8 1.30 12.65 -2.05
C PRO A 8 2.56 12.09 -1.40
N MET A 9 3.41 11.47 -2.21
CA MET A 9 4.73 10.98 -1.81
C MET A 9 5.80 11.98 -2.24
N VAL A 10 6.87 12.11 -1.46
CA VAL A 10 8.02 12.97 -1.80
C VAL A 10 9.28 12.13 -1.78
N ALA A 11 10.04 12.12 -2.87
CA ALA A 11 11.24 11.30 -3.00
C ALA A 11 12.26 11.87 -4.00
N MET A 12 13.50 11.38 -3.91
CA MET A 12 14.52 11.58 -4.93
C MET A 12 14.21 10.69 -6.15
N MET A 13 14.33 11.24 -7.35
CA MET A 13 14.12 10.52 -8.60
C MET A 13 15.45 10.29 -9.35
N ASN A 14 15.45 9.35 -10.30
CA ASN A 14 16.64 8.96 -11.08
C ASN A 14 17.27 10.08 -11.93
N ASN A 15 16.58 11.21 -12.09
CA ASN A 15 17.14 12.42 -12.70
C ASN A 15 17.79 13.38 -11.67
N GLU A 16 18.05 12.90 -10.45
CA GLU A 16 18.65 13.63 -9.32
C GLU A 16 17.81 14.82 -8.83
N LYS A 17 16.48 14.78 -9.04
CA LYS A 17 15.56 15.81 -8.56
C LYS A 17 14.61 15.26 -7.52
N TRP A 18 14.36 16.05 -6.48
CA TRP A 18 13.25 15.82 -5.57
C TRP A 18 11.92 16.08 -6.28
N ALA A 19 10.99 15.14 -6.15
CA ALA A 19 9.67 15.25 -6.74
C ALA A 19 8.55 14.95 -5.75
N VAL A 20 7.39 15.56 -6.00
CA VAL A 20 6.10 15.23 -5.39
C VAL A 20 5.36 14.31 -6.37
N ILE A 21 4.99 13.11 -5.93
CA ILE A 21 4.42 12.05 -6.75
C ILE A 21 3.04 11.66 -6.22
N PHE A 22 2.03 11.63 -7.09
CA PHE A 22 0.65 11.28 -6.73
C PHE A 22 -0.18 10.88 -7.96
N GLY A 23 -1.24 10.08 -7.75
CA GLY A 23 -2.23 9.82 -8.79
C GLY A 23 -3.14 11.02 -9.01
N ASN A 24 -3.75 11.15 -10.18
CA ASN A 24 -4.54 12.34 -10.52
C ASN A 24 -5.85 12.50 -9.76
N GLY A 25 -6.25 11.50 -8.99
CA GLY A 25 -7.48 11.50 -8.22
C GLY A 25 -8.73 11.33 -9.08
N HIS A 26 -9.86 11.16 -8.41
CA HIS A 26 -11.11 10.73 -9.02
C HIS A 26 -11.90 11.88 -9.65
N SER A 27 -12.77 11.57 -10.60
CA SER A 27 -13.70 12.52 -11.22
C SER A 27 -13.06 13.69 -11.99
N SER A 28 -11.79 13.56 -12.41
CA SER A 28 -11.11 14.58 -13.21
C SER A 28 -11.86 14.88 -14.53
N ASP A 29 -11.71 16.09 -15.09
CA ASP A 29 -12.42 16.51 -16.31
C ASP A 29 -12.18 15.58 -17.50
N SER A 30 -10.91 15.15 -17.69
CA SER A 30 -10.57 14.22 -18.77
C SER A 30 -10.99 12.78 -18.50
N GLY A 31 -11.25 12.43 -17.24
CA GLY A 31 -11.63 11.08 -16.81
C GLY A 31 -10.58 9.98 -16.96
N TYR A 32 -9.38 10.28 -17.46
CA TYR A 32 -8.28 9.31 -17.51
C TYR A 32 -7.56 9.16 -16.16
N ALA A 33 -7.12 7.96 -15.82
CA ALA A 33 -6.18 7.71 -14.72
C ALA A 33 -4.74 8.09 -15.13
N LYS A 34 -4.08 8.92 -14.32
CA LYS A 34 -2.74 9.48 -14.63
C LYS A 34 -1.88 9.54 -13.38
N LEU A 35 -0.59 9.24 -13.52
CA LEU A 35 0.42 9.55 -12.51
C LEU A 35 0.95 10.97 -12.75
N PHE A 36 1.09 11.76 -11.69
CA PHE A 36 1.73 13.07 -11.69
C PHE A 36 3.06 13.01 -10.94
N ILE A 37 4.09 13.63 -11.51
CA ILE A 37 5.42 13.79 -10.91
C ILE A 37 5.81 15.26 -11.05
N LEU A 38 5.86 16.01 -9.96
CA LEU A 38 6.16 17.45 -9.94
C LEU A 38 7.55 17.65 -9.33
N PHE A 39 8.49 18.23 -10.07
CA PHE A 39 9.83 18.51 -9.54
C PHE A 39 9.78 19.75 -8.64
N VAL A 40 10.22 19.59 -7.40
CA VAL A 40 10.02 20.58 -6.32
C VAL A 40 10.69 21.92 -6.66
N GLU A 41 11.91 21.88 -7.19
CA GLU A 41 12.70 23.08 -7.47
C GLU A 41 12.28 23.79 -8.76
N GLU A 42 11.73 23.07 -9.73
CA GLU A 42 11.38 23.64 -11.03
C GLU A 42 10.14 24.54 -10.95
N GLY A 43 9.23 24.28 -10.01
CA GLY A 43 8.05 25.11 -9.79
C GLY A 43 8.28 26.40 -8.98
N LEU A 44 9.53 26.67 -8.55
CA LEU A 44 9.84 27.83 -7.70
C LEU A 44 9.70 29.17 -8.40
N ASP A 45 9.73 29.19 -9.73
CA ASP A 45 9.53 30.40 -10.54
C ASP A 45 8.04 30.81 -10.63
N GLY A 46 7.13 30.00 -10.08
CA GLY A 46 5.68 30.23 -10.08
C GLY A 46 4.97 29.78 -11.35
N THR A 47 5.66 29.18 -12.31
CA THR A 47 5.11 28.62 -13.54
C THR A 47 5.23 27.09 -13.52
N TRP A 48 4.21 26.39 -14.02
CA TRP A 48 4.22 24.93 -14.12
C TRP A 48 4.07 24.49 -15.57
N THR A 49 5.15 24.00 -16.14
CA THR A 49 5.29 23.60 -17.54
C THR A 49 5.39 22.08 -17.64
N LEU A 50 4.51 21.50 -18.46
CA LEU A 50 4.51 20.06 -18.72
C LEU A 50 5.77 19.66 -19.49
N GLY A 51 6.48 18.64 -19.01
CA GLY A 51 7.67 18.09 -19.64
C GLY A 51 8.99 18.65 -19.08
N SER A 52 8.95 19.76 -18.34
CA SER A 52 10.10 20.30 -17.60
C SER A 52 9.85 20.27 -16.09
N ASP A 53 8.80 20.93 -15.62
CA ASP A 53 8.57 21.20 -14.20
C ASP A 53 7.72 20.09 -13.58
N TYR A 54 6.85 19.50 -14.39
CA TYR A 54 6.11 18.31 -14.04
C TYR A 54 5.91 17.39 -15.22
N LEU A 55 5.71 16.11 -14.92
CA LEU A 55 5.35 15.07 -15.85
C LEU A 55 3.96 14.55 -15.50
N LYS A 56 3.26 14.08 -16.53
CA LYS A 56 2.06 13.26 -16.38
C LYS A 56 2.20 12.01 -17.23
N ILE A 57 2.02 10.84 -16.62
CA ILE A 57 2.03 9.56 -17.33
C ILE A 57 0.58 9.09 -17.42
N ASP A 58 0.05 9.04 -18.63
CA ASP A 58 -1.32 8.65 -18.92
C ASP A 58 -1.43 7.13 -19.08
N THR A 59 -2.33 6.51 -18.31
CA THR A 59 -2.61 5.07 -18.41
C THR A 59 -3.36 4.70 -19.68
N GLY A 60 -4.11 5.67 -20.23
CA GLY A 60 -5.10 5.43 -21.28
C GLY A 60 -6.42 4.85 -20.77
N ALA A 61 -6.55 4.56 -19.47
CA ALA A 61 -7.76 4.00 -18.88
C ALA A 61 -8.72 5.10 -18.40
N GLY A 62 -9.97 5.00 -18.83
CA GLY A 62 -11.03 5.98 -18.57
C GLY A 62 -11.28 6.89 -19.77
N ASP A 63 -12.32 7.71 -19.68
CA ASP A 63 -12.66 8.73 -20.66
C ASP A 63 -13.56 9.82 -20.01
N SER A 64 -13.92 10.86 -20.76
CA SER A 64 -14.73 11.97 -20.24
C SER A 64 -16.14 11.59 -19.76
N VAL A 65 -16.68 10.47 -20.24
CA VAL A 65 -17.99 9.92 -19.91
C VAL A 65 -17.87 8.91 -18.77
N ASN A 66 -17.03 7.89 -18.96
CA ASN A 66 -16.73 6.87 -17.97
C ASN A 66 -15.42 7.27 -17.27
N LYS A 67 -15.58 8.08 -16.22
CA LYS A 67 -14.44 8.67 -15.52
C LYS A 67 -13.75 7.64 -14.62
N ASN A 68 -12.45 7.50 -14.84
CA ASN A 68 -11.50 6.83 -13.99
C ASN A 68 -10.64 7.88 -13.22
N GLY A 69 -9.70 7.39 -12.40
CA GLY A 69 -8.71 8.21 -11.71
C GLY A 69 -7.72 7.31 -10.99
N LEU A 70 -6.44 7.64 -11.07
CA LEU A 70 -5.39 6.95 -10.32
C LEU A 70 -5.46 7.41 -8.85
N SER A 71 -5.52 6.45 -7.95
CA SER A 71 -5.62 6.62 -6.51
C SER A 71 -4.24 6.92 -5.88
N GLY A 72 -4.10 6.66 -4.58
CA GLY A 72 -2.81 6.75 -3.91
C GLY A 72 -1.76 5.82 -4.51
N VAL A 73 -0.50 6.24 -4.38
CA VAL A 73 0.66 5.55 -4.98
C VAL A 73 1.68 5.14 -3.93
N THR A 74 2.48 4.14 -4.26
CA THR A 74 3.62 3.69 -3.46
C THR A 74 4.86 3.62 -4.34
N LEU A 75 5.98 4.07 -3.79
CA LEU A 75 7.28 4.16 -4.46
C LEU A 75 8.14 2.96 -4.04
N ALA A 76 8.91 2.41 -4.96
CA ALA A 76 9.90 1.39 -4.69
C ALA A 76 11.29 1.83 -5.19
N ASP A 77 12.27 1.60 -4.33
CA ASP A 77 13.70 1.57 -4.62
C ASP A 77 14.07 0.09 -4.78
N ILE A 78 14.52 -0.30 -5.97
CA ILE A 78 14.79 -1.69 -6.33
C ILE A 78 16.27 -2.03 -6.14
N ASP A 79 17.18 -1.06 -6.31
CA ASP A 79 18.63 -1.29 -6.28
C ASP A 79 19.32 -0.83 -4.98
N GLY A 80 18.58 -0.19 -4.07
CA GLY A 80 19.00 0.18 -2.72
C GLY A 80 19.79 1.49 -2.64
N ASP A 81 19.64 2.37 -3.63
CA ASP A 81 20.36 3.65 -3.70
C ASP A 81 19.57 4.85 -3.11
N TYR A 82 18.38 4.60 -2.54
CA TYR A 82 17.42 5.57 -2.01
C TYR A 82 16.74 6.46 -3.06
N VAL A 83 16.77 6.05 -4.33
CA VAL A 83 16.11 6.70 -5.46
C VAL A 83 14.95 5.83 -5.95
N VAL A 84 13.90 6.46 -6.47
CA VAL A 84 12.71 5.74 -6.93
C VAL A 84 12.94 5.14 -8.31
N ASP A 85 12.71 3.83 -8.43
CA ASP A 85 12.77 3.07 -9.69
C ASP A 85 11.40 2.65 -10.20
N ARG A 86 10.48 2.41 -9.27
CA ARG A 86 9.15 1.87 -9.56
C ARG A 86 8.08 2.61 -8.77
N ILE A 87 6.93 2.79 -9.39
CA ILE A 87 5.76 3.39 -8.73
C ILE A 87 4.55 2.50 -8.98
N TYR A 88 3.78 2.22 -7.94
CA TYR A 88 2.57 1.41 -8.01
C TYR A 88 1.34 2.24 -7.62
N GLY A 89 0.23 2.07 -8.32
CA GLY A 89 -1.02 2.76 -8.00
C GLY A 89 -2.24 2.08 -8.62
N GLY A 90 -3.31 1.97 -7.83
CA GLY A 90 -4.60 1.46 -8.28
C GLY A 90 -5.48 2.53 -8.91
N ASP A 91 -6.47 2.12 -9.69
CA ASP A 91 -7.50 3.00 -10.24
C ASP A 91 -8.94 2.48 -10.01
N LEU A 92 -9.94 3.30 -10.35
CA LEU A 92 -11.36 2.96 -10.14
C LEU A 92 -11.86 1.81 -11.04
N TYR A 93 -11.10 1.43 -12.06
CA TYR A 93 -11.43 0.31 -12.95
C TYR A 93 -10.78 -0.99 -12.51
N GLY A 94 -10.16 -1.01 -11.32
CA GLY A 94 -9.51 -2.19 -10.76
C GLY A 94 -8.16 -2.49 -11.38
N ASN A 95 -7.55 -1.55 -12.11
CA ASN A 95 -6.21 -1.76 -12.63
C ASN A 95 -5.19 -1.37 -11.56
N MET A 96 -4.29 -2.30 -11.23
CA MET A 96 -3.04 -1.98 -10.51
C MET A 96 -1.96 -1.66 -11.54
N TRP A 97 -1.52 -0.41 -11.59
CA TRP A 97 -0.49 0.05 -12.51
C TRP A 97 0.88 -0.03 -11.87
N ALA A 98 1.87 -0.38 -12.67
CA ALA A 98 3.29 -0.23 -12.35
C ALA A 98 3.91 0.75 -13.36
N PHE A 99 4.66 1.73 -12.86
CA PHE A 99 5.38 2.71 -13.65
C PHE A 99 6.87 2.52 -13.45
N ASP A 100 7.61 2.42 -14.54
CA ASP A 100 9.07 2.37 -14.57
C ASP A 100 9.61 3.80 -14.66
N VAL A 101 10.36 4.19 -13.63
CA VAL A 101 11.03 5.48 -13.48
C VAL A 101 12.51 5.31 -13.16
N SER A 102 13.07 4.12 -13.38
CA SER A 102 14.47 3.76 -13.12
C SER A 102 15.49 4.48 -14.00
N ASP A 103 15.02 5.17 -15.06
CA ASP A 103 15.91 5.83 -15.99
C ASP A 103 16.34 7.22 -15.54
N SER A 104 17.59 7.61 -15.77
CA SER A 104 17.98 9.01 -15.55
C SER A 104 17.32 10.01 -16.51
N ARG A 105 16.78 9.53 -17.64
CA ARG A 105 16.06 10.37 -18.61
C ARG A 105 14.56 10.25 -18.43
N THR A 106 13.94 11.37 -18.06
CA THR A 106 12.48 11.48 -17.82
C THR A 106 11.61 11.07 -19.01
N ASN A 107 12.11 11.16 -20.24
CA ASN A 107 11.37 10.75 -21.43
C ASN A 107 11.33 9.22 -21.64
N ARG A 108 12.09 8.45 -20.85
CA ARG A 108 12.01 6.99 -20.81
C ARG A 108 11.08 6.48 -19.71
N TRP A 109 10.65 7.34 -18.80
CA TRP A 109 9.67 7.00 -17.78
C TRP A 109 8.31 6.71 -18.39
N GLY A 110 7.62 5.71 -17.86
CA GLY A 110 6.33 5.30 -18.40
C GLY A 110 5.72 4.12 -17.65
N ILE A 111 4.63 3.57 -18.19
CA ILE A 111 4.05 2.32 -17.68
C ILE A 111 5.03 1.19 -17.97
N ALA A 112 5.27 0.38 -16.95
CA ALA A 112 6.25 -0.69 -17.00
C ALA A 112 5.86 -1.82 -17.94
N HIS A 113 4.60 -2.25 -17.90
CA HIS A 113 4.13 -3.39 -18.67
C HIS A 113 3.47 -2.96 -19.98
N LYS A 114 3.88 -3.59 -21.08
CA LYS A 114 3.38 -3.29 -22.42
C LYS A 114 3.30 -4.57 -23.24
N GLN A 115 2.30 -4.63 -24.12
CA GLN A 115 2.24 -5.59 -25.22
C GLN A 115 2.38 -4.83 -26.54
N GLY A 116 3.57 -4.90 -27.13
CA GLY A 116 3.94 -4.01 -28.24
C GLY A 116 3.91 -2.55 -27.79
N SER A 117 3.09 -1.72 -28.45
CA SER A 117 2.88 -0.32 -28.07
C SER A 117 1.71 -0.11 -27.09
N THR A 118 0.98 -1.17 -26.74
CA THR A 118 -0.21 -1.09 -25.89
C THR A 118 0.19 -1.21 -24.44
N THR A 119 -0.16 -0.22 -23.63
CA THR A 119 0.08 -0.22 -22.19
C THR A 119 -0.81 -1.24 -21.50
N GLN A 120 -0.27 -1.91 -20.49
CA GLN A 120 -1.00 -2.88 -19.68
C GLN A 120 -0.78 -2.59 -18.20
N PRO A 121 -1.77 -2.86 -17.34
CA PRO A 121 -1.55 -2.82 -15.91
C PRO A 121 -0.66 -3.99 -15.47
N LEU A 122 -0.14 -3.96 -14.26
CA LEU A 122 0.42 -5.15 -13.61
C LEU A 122 -0.69 -6.19 -13.42
N PHE A 123 -1.85 -5.75 -12.93
CA PHE A 123 -2.97 -6.62 -12.56
C PHE A 123 -4.33 -5.96 -12.81
N LYS A 124 -5.35 -6.79 -13.10
CA LYS A 124 -6.76 -6.40 -13.20
C LYS A 124 -7.57 -7.11 -12.11
N ALA A 125 -8.05 -6.34 -11.16
CA ALA A 125 -8.90 -6.81 -10.07
C ALA A 125 -10.35 -6.95 -10.55
N THR A 126 -10.85 -8.17 -10.47
CA THR A 126 -12.23 -8.50 -10.80
C THR A 126 -12.80 -9.50 -9.80
N ASP A 127 -14.11 -9.43 -9.58
CA ASP A 127 -14.83 -10.49 -8.88
C ASP A 127 -14.84 -11.79 -9.71
N ALA A 128 -15.40 -12.86 -9.14
CA ALA A 128 -15.49 -14.17 -9.81
C ALA A 128 -16.37 -14.15 -11.07
N SER A 129 -17.23 -13.13 -11.23
CA SER A 129 -18.08 -12.91 -12.41
C SER A 129 -17.42 -12.03 -13.47
N GLY A 130 -16.21 -11.52 -13.21
CA GLY A 130 -15.48 -10.64 -14.12
C GLY A 130 -15.86 -9.16 -14.00
N ASN A 131 -16.61 -8.75 -12.98
CA ASN A 131 -16.89 -7.34 -12.72
C ASN A 131 -15.65 -6.67 -12.13
N GLN A 132 -15.33 -5.46 -12.60
CA GLN A 132 -14.20 -4.68 -12.11
C GLN A 132 -14.40 -4.25 -10.66
N GLN A 133 -13.33 -4.33 -9.87
CA GLN A 133 -13.34 -3.93 -8.47
C GLN A 133 -12.46 -2.68 -8.27
N PRO A 134 -13.02 -1.52 -7.89
CA PRO A 134 -12.26 -0.28 -7.72
C PRO A 134 -11.11 -0.42 -6.73
N ILE A 135 -9.97 0.24 -6.96
CA ILE A 135 -8.86 0.30 -6.00
C ILE A 135 -8.68 1.75 -5.56
N THR A 136 -9.13 2.07 -4.35
CA THR A 136 -9.09 3.44 -3.80
C THR A 136 -7.97 3.68 -2.78
N GLY A 137 -7.57 2.62 -2.06
CA GLY A 137 -6.40 2.66 -1.19
C GLY A 137 -5.09 2.58 -1.97
N ALA A 138 -4.04 3.24 -1.47
CA ALA A 138 -2.70 3.03 -2.00
C ALA A 138 -2.23 1.58 -1.73
N PRO A 139 -1.50 0.94 -2.66
CA PRO A 139 -0.90 -0.36 -2.38
C PRO A 139 0.24 -0.22 -1.37
N SER A 140 0.67 -1.35 -0.81
CA SER A 140 1.97 -1.46 -0.14
C SER A 140 2.82 -2.52 -0.82
N ILE A 141 4.11 -2.49 -0.56
CA ILE A 141 5.08 -3.33 -1.26
C ILE A 141 6.01 -4.05 -0.29
N ALA A 142 6.51 -5.20 -0.70
CA ALA A 142 7.60 -5.92 -0.05
C ALA A 142 8.38 -6.73 -1.09
N LEU A 143 9.58 -7.20 -0.74
CA LEU A 143 10.32 -8.11 -1.61
C LEU A 143 9.72 -9.52 -1.54
N ASN A 144 9.67 -10.23 -2.68
CA ASN A 144 9.35 -11.65 -2.67
C ASN A 144 10.59 -12.47 -2.26
N THR A 145 10.79 -12.64 -0.96
CA THR A 145 11.93 -13.39 -0.41
C THR A 145 11.84 -14.90 -0.65
N ALA A 146 10.65 -15.43 -0.99
CA ALA A 146 10.50 -16.81 -1.45
C ALA A 146 11.17 -17.04 -2.83
N GLN A 147 11.43 -15.97 -3.59
CA GLN A 147 11.98 -15.98 -4.94
C GLN A 147 13.23 -15.08 -5.08
N ALA A 148 14.15 -15.16 -4.11
CA ALA A 148 15.33 -14.30 -3.99
C ALA A 148 16.43 -14.47 -5.08
N THR A 149 16.12 -15.05 -6.23
CA THR A 149 17.11 -15.20 -7.31
C THR A 149 17.22 -13.90 -8.12
N GLY A 150 18.45 -13.55 -8.54
CA GLY A 150 18.72 -12.31 -9.29
C GLY A 150 18.16 -12.27 -10.73
N SER A 151 17.27 -13.20 -11.09
CA SER A 151 16.62 -13.26 -12.42
C SER A 151 15.16 -12.81 -12.39
N ASN A 152 14.64 -12.42 -11.23
CA ASN A 152 13.22 -12.10 -11.01
C ASN A 152 12.92 -10.60 -10.92
N ASP A 153 13.78 -9.73 -11.46
CA ASP A 153 13.61 -8.27 -11.44
C ASP A 153 12.19 -7.84 -11.92
N PRO A 154 11.45 -6.98 -11.19
CA PRO A 154 11.84 -6.25 -9.96
C PRO A 154 11.66 -7.03 -8.64
N ASN A 155 11.05 -8.21 -8.68
CA ASN A 155 10.83 -9.11 -7.54
C ASN A 155 10.03 -8.48 -6.38
N ILE A 156 9.02 -7.68 -6.71
CA ILE A 156 8.20 -6.96 -5.72
C ILE A 156 6.84 -7.62 -5.56
N LEU A 157 6.44 -7.90 -4.33
CA LEU A 157 5.05 -8.19 -3.96
C LEU A 157 4.32 -6.86 -3.75
N VAL A 158 3.27 -6.64 -4.52
CA VAL A 158 2.37 -5.48 -4.44
C VAL A 158 1.07 -5.94 -3.81
N THR A 159 0.73 -5.39 -2.65
CA THR A 159 -0.46 -5.81 -1.90
C THR A 159 -1.43 -4.66 -1.67
N PHE A 160 -2.71 -4.94 -1.86
CA PHE A 160 -3.78 -3.95 -1.88
C PHE A 160 -5.13 -4.64 -1.72
N GLY A 161 -6.12 -3.90 -1.24
CA GLY A 161 -7.51 -4.34 -1.26
C GLY A 161 -8.34 -3.51 -2.23
N THR A 162 -9.51 -4.03 -2.58
CA THR A 162 -10.47 -3.35 -3.44
C THR A 162 -11.66 -2.79 -2.66
N GLY A 163 -12.34 -1.87 -3.33
CA GLY A 163 -13.56 -1.20 -2.92
C GLY A 163 -13.42 0.31 -2.92
N GLN A 164 -14.57 0.94 -2.72
CA GLN A 164 -14.70 2.39 -2.61
C GLN A 164 -15.73 2.75 -1.54
N TYR A 165 -15.56 3.94 -0.98
CA TYR A 165 -16.50 4.56 -0.04
C TYR A 165 -16.48 6.09 -0.23
N LEU A 166 -16.78 6.51 -1.47
CA LEU A 166 -16.56 7.86 -2.00
C LEU A 166 -17.84 8.50 -2.55
N SER A 167 -18.82 7.68 -2.95
CA SER A 167 -20.03 8.09 -3.64
C SER A 167 -21.27 7.62 -2.88
N THR A 168 -22.38 8.34 -3.03
CA THR A 168 -23.68 7.88 -2.53
C THR A 168 -24.03 6.52 -3.11
N GLY A 169 -24.47 5.60 -2.25
CA GLY A 169 -24.79 4.22 -2.60
C GLY A 169 -23.70 3.21 -2.24
N ASP A 170 -22.46 3.67 -2.03
CA ASP A 170 -21.36 2.80 -1.59
C ASP A 170 -21.67 2.15 -0.23
N GLU A 171 -22.46 2.83 0.62
CA GLU A 171 -22.94 2.36 1.93
C GLU A 171 -23.92 1.18 1.89
N THR A 172 -24.51 0.91 0.73
CA THR A 172 -25.48 -0.21 0.53
C THR A 172 -25.03 -1.21 -0.53
N ASP A 173 -23.90 -0.95 -1.20
CA ASP A 173 -23.37 -1.87 -2.20
C ASP A 173 -22.81 -3.12 -1.51
N LEU A 174 -23.32 -4.29 -1.87
CA LEU A 174 -22.88 -5.57 -1.31
C LEU A 174 -21.94 -6.33 -2.25
N SER A 175 -21.54 -5.72 -3.38
CA SER A 175 -20.64 -6.33 -4.35
C SER A 175 -19.35 -6.82 -3.69
N VAL A 176 -19.00 -8.07 -3.94
CA VAL A 176 -17.82 -8.71 -3.36
C VAL A 176 -16.56 -7.96 -3.77
N GLN A 177 -15.82 -7.51 -2.76
CA GLN A 177 -14.46 -6.98 -2.90
C GLN A 177 -13.44 -8.04 -2.49
N SER A 178 -12.17 -7.78 -2.77
CA SER A 178 -11.11 -8.76 -2.56
C SER A 178 -9.83 -8.09 -2.05
N TYR A 179 -9.00 -8.89 -1.39
CA TYR A 179 -7.64 -8.55 -1.05
C TYR A 179 -6.68 -9.29 -1.97
N TYR A 180 -5.66 -8.59 -2.48
CA TYR A 180 -4.68 -9.14 -3.41
C TYR A 180 -3.26 -8.94 -2.91
N THR A 181 -2.41 -9.93 -3.14
CA THR A 181 -0.96 -9.76 -3.20
C THR A 181 -0.50 -10.28 -4.55
N VAL A 182 0.06 -9.40 -5.37
CA VAL A 182 0.49 -9.70 -6.74
C VAL A 182 2.00 -9.52 -6.84
N TRP A 183 2.66 -10.51 -7.44
CA TRP A 183 4.09 -10.46 -7.70
C TRP A 183 4.38 -9.75 -9.02
N ASP A 184 5.07 -8.63 -8.96
CA ASP A 184 5.66 -7.96 -10.12
C ASP A 184 6.99 -8.62 -10.47
N VAL A 185 6.96 -9.35 -11.57
CA VAL A 185 8.08 -10.06 -12.19
C VAL A 185 7.74 -10.26 -13.66
N SER A 186 8.75 -10.16 -14.52
CA SER A 186 8.65 -10.39 -15.97
C SER A 186 7.56 -9.57 -16.68
N GLU A 187 6.39 -10.16 -16.92
CA GLU A 187 5.26 -9.57 -17.61
C GLU A 187 4.14 -9.14 -16.65
N GLY A 188 3.27 -8.22 -17.10
CA GLY A 188 2.08 -7.79 -16.36
C GLY A 188 0.81 -8.40 -16.96
N ASN A 189 -0.28 -7.62 -16.91
CA ASN A 189 -1.60 -7.97 -17.43
C ASN A 189 -2.19 -9.25 -16.84
N ARG A 190 -1.96 -9.48 -15.55
CA ARG A 190 -2.50 -10.63 -14.82
C ARG A 190 -3.89 -10.34 -14.26
N ASP A 191 -4.59 -11.41 -13.93
CA ASP A 191 -5.88 -11.39 -13.24
C ASP A 191 -5.91 -12.51 -12.20
N ARG A 192 -7.03 -12.65 -11.47
CA ARG A 192 -7.19 -13.62 -10.38
C ARG A 192 -6.96 -15.09 -10.78
N THR A 193 -6.99 -15.43 -12.08
CA THR A 193 -6.71 -16.81 -12.54
C THR A 193 -5.22 -17.17 -12.47
N HIS A 194 -4.35 -16.16 -12.32
CA HIS A 194 -2.90 -16.31 -12.19
C HIS A 194 -2.43 -16.33 -10.73
N LEU A 195 -3.37 -16.36 -9.77
CA LEU A 195 -3.11 -16.23 -8.35
C LEU A 195 -3.64 -17.45 -7.58
N ALA A 196 -2.94 -17.83 -6.51
CA ALA A 196 -3.42 -18.84 -5.59
C ALA A 196 -4.63 -18.32 -4.79
N VAL A 197 -5.65 -19.17 -4.63
CA VAL A 197 -6.87 -18.82 -3.89
C VAL A 197 -6.66 -18.99 -2.39
N ARG A 198 -7.19 -18.04 -1.61
CA ARG A 198 -7.32 -18.07 -0.16
C ARG A 198 -8.78 -17.80 0.20
N GLU A 199 -9.22 -18.36 1.31
CA GLU A 199 -10.61 -18.26 1.76
C GLU A 199 -10.63 -17.73 3.19
N LEU A 200 -11.63 -16.90 3.50
CA LEU A 200 -11.89 -16.47 4.86
C LEU A 200 -12.73 -17.52 5.61
N GLU A 201 -12.59 -17.55 6.92
CA GLU A 201 -13.45 -18.29 7.83
C GLU A 201 -13.81 -17.44 9.04
N ASP A 202 -15.04 -17.61 9.49
CA ASP A 202 -15.51 -17.06 10.75
C ASP A 202 -15.31 -18.09 11.86
N THR A 203 -14.73 -17.66 12.95
CA THR A 203 -14.48 -18.44 14.17
C THR A 203 -15.20 -17.82 15.36
N ASP A 204 -15.27 -18.56 16.46
CA ASP A 204 -15.94 -18.11 17.69
C ASP A 204 -17.40 -17.69 17.50
N GLY A 205 -18.10 -18.34 16.56
CA GLY A 205 -19.50 -18.02 16.24
C GLY A 205 -19.68 -16.68 15.52
N GLY A 206 -18.68 -16.22 14.76
CA GLY A 206 -18.72 -14.95 14.01
C GLY A 206 -18.09 -13.77 14.74
N ALA A 207 -17.50 -14.00 15.92
CA ALA A 207 -16.82 -12.94 16.67
C ALA A 207 -15.42 -12.61 16.11
N SER A 208 -14.82 -13.55 15.39
CA SER A 208 -13.47 -13.45 14.82
C SER A 208 -13.49 -13.91 13.37
N ARG A 209 -12.83 -13.16 12.47
CA ARG A 209 -12.66 -13.53 11.06
C ARG A 209 -11.18 -13.59 10.72
N GLY A 210 -10.77 -14.59 9.95
CA GLY A 210 -9.40 -14.76 9.50
C GLY A 210 -9.31 -15.55 8.20
N VAL A 211 -8.11 -15.59 7.60
CA VAL A 211 -7.85 -16.45 6.45
C VAL A 211 -7.68 -17.90 6.92
N LYS A 212 -8.27 -18.87 6.24
CA LYS A 212 -8.09 -20.30 6.58
C LYS A 212 -6.61 -20.67 6.64
N THR A 213 -6.23 -21.47 7.62
CA THR A 213 -4.87 -22.02 7.72
C THR A 213 -4.62 -23.16 6.74
N SER A 214 -5.68 -23.87 6.33
CA SER A 214 -5.61 -25.00 5.41
C SER A 214 -5.80 -24.58 3.95
N ALA A 215 -4.69 -24.34 3.24
CA ALA A 215 -4.67 -24.26 1.78
C ALA A 215 -3.37 -24.85 1.22
N THR A 216 -3.36 -25.13 -0.09
CA THR A 216 -2.11 -25.50 -0.77
C THR A 216 -1.12 -24.34 -0.71
N ALA A 217 0.16 -24.68 -0.51
CA ALA A 217 1.25 -23.71 -0.62
C ALA A 217 1.24 -23.05 -2.01
N ILE A 218 1.65 -21.78 -2.06
CA ILE A 218 1.80 -21.04 -3.32
C ILE A 218 2.92 -21.69 -4.14
N ASP A 219 2.63 -22.05 -5.39
CA ASP A 219 3.66 -22.49 -6.32
C ASP A 219 4.19 -21.29 -7.08
N TRP A 220 5.23 -20.64 -6.55
CA TRP A 220 5.84 -19.44 -7.15
C TRP A 220 6.48 -19.66 -8.53
N GLN A 221 6.40 -20.85 -9.12
CA GLN A 221 6.73 -21.05 -10.54
C GLN A 221 5.53 -20.80 -11.46
N GLU A 222 4.31 -20.98 -10.96
CA GLU A 222 3.05 -20.90 -11.73
C GLU A 222 2.13 -19.78 -11.22
N ASP A 223 2.12 -19.56 -9.90
CA ASP A 223 1.34 -18.53 -9.21
C ASP A 223 2.13 -17.22 -9.11
N TYR A 224 1.47 -16.12 -9.45
CA TYR A 224 2.03 -14.77 -9.37
C TYR A 224 1.49 -14.00 -8.16
N GLY A 225 1.26 -14.73 -7.06
CA GLY A 225 0.72 -14.20 -5.82
C GLY A 225 -0.54 -14.94 -5.38
N TRP A 226 -1.40 -14.25 -4.64
CA TRP A 226 -2.59 -14.85 -4.03
C TRP A 226 -3.66 -13.79 -3.76
N TYR A 227 -4.88 -14.25 -3.52
CA TYR A 227 -5.99 -13.37 -3.12
C TYR A 227 -6.98 -14.11 -2.22
N PHE A 228 -7.78 -13.34 -1.47
CA PHE A 228 -9.06 -13.83 -0.96
C PHE A 228 -10.16 -12.80 -1.27
N ASP A 229 -11.37 -13.30 -1.46
CA ASP A 229 -12.56 -12.46 -1.51
C ASP A 229 -13.02 -12.15 -0.08
N PHE A 230 -13.48 -10.92 0.19
CA PHE A 230 -14.04 -10.53 1.48
C PHE A 230 -15.45 -11.12 1.65
N MET A 231 -15.50 -12.43 1.82
CA MET A 231 -16.72 -13.23 1.98
C MET A 231 -16.42 -14.48 2.81
N THR A 232 -17.39 -14.89 3.63
CA THR A 232 -17.37 -16.16 4.36
C THR A 232 -18.62 -16.95 4.02
N ASP A 233 -18.50 -18.26 3.82
CA ASP A 233 -19.61 -19.18 3.48
C ASP A 233 -20.56 -18.64 2.39
N ASP A 234 -19.98 -18.11 1.31
CA ASP A 234 -20.69 -17.49 0.18
C ASP A 234 -21.58 -16.26 0.52
N THR A 235 -21.41 -15.68 1.71
CA THR A 235 -22.15 -14.51 2.16
C THR A 235 -21.48 -13.21 1.70
N GLN A 236 -22.26 -12.35 1.05
CA GLN A 236 -21.82 -11.03 0.57
C GLN A 236 -22.26 -9.94 1.55
N GLU A 237 -21.30 -9.36 2.26
CA GLU A 237 -21.55 -8.31 3.26
C GLU A 237 -21.15 -6.91 2.75
N GLY A 238 -20.60 -6.81 1.54
CA GLY A 238 -20.04 -5.56 1.02
C GLY A 238 -18.76 -5.13 1.73
N GLU A 239 -18.11 -6.04 2.46
CA GLU A 239 -16.80 -5.82 3.08
C GLU A 239 -15.77 -5.36 2.04
N ARG A 240 -14.98 -4.34 2.37
CA ARG A 240 -14.05 -3.70 1.45
C ARG A 240 -12.86 -3.08 2.16
N MET A 241 -11.83 -2.74 1.39
CA MET A 241 -10.64 -2.06 1.90
C MET A 241 -10.34 -0.80 1.10
N ILE A 242 -10.33 0.34 1.79
CA ILE A 242 -10.10 1.67 1.19
C ILE A 242 -8.80 2.33 1.68
N ASN A 243 -8.10 1.69 2.61
CA ASN A 243 -6.89 2.20 3.24
C ASN A 243 -5.64 1.50 2.72
N ARG A 244 -4.47 2.11 2.92
CA ARG A 244 -3.18 1.49 2.61
C ARG A 244 -2.82 0.43 3.66
N PRO A 245 -2.39 -0.79 3.28
CA PRO A 245 -1.87 -1.77 4.24
C PRO A 245 -0.56 -1.29 4.87
N LEU A 246 -0.35 -1.51 6.16
CA LEU A 246 0.96 -1.38 6.81
C LEU A 246 1.76 -2.67 6.60
N ILE A 247 3.05 -2.56 6.31
CA ILE A 247 3.94 -3.73 6.22
C ILE A 247 4.83 -3.77 7.46
N ALA A 248 4.91 -4.94 8.08
CA ALA A 248 5.84 -5.25 9.15
C ALA A 248 6.63 -6.51 8.79
N ASP A 249 7.93 -6.54 9.07
CA ASP A 249 8.75 -7.72 8.83
C ASP A 249 8.78 -8.61 10.07
N ASP A 250 8.54 -9.90 9.85
CA ASP A 250 8.70 -10.95 10.85
C ASP A 250 9.81 -11.92 10.39
N ALA A 251 10.63 -12.38 11.33
CA ALA A 251 11.81 -13.20 11.02
C ALA A 251 11.48 -14.57 10.41
N ASP A 252 10.32 -15.15 10.74
CA ASP A 252 9.91 -16.48 10.25
C ASP A 252 8.91 -16.38 9.10
N LEU A 253 8.07 -15.35 9.11
CA LEU A 253 6.96 -15.18 8.16
C LEU A 253 7.32 -14.26 6.98
N GLY A 254 8.43 -13.52 7.10
CA GLY A 254 8.79 -12.48 6.15
C GLY A 254 7.87 -11.26 6.28
N PRO A 255 7.58 -10.56 5.17
CA PRO A 255 6.71 -9.39 5.20
C PRO A 255 5.27 -9.78 5.53
N VAL A 256 4.69 -9.09 6.51
CA VAL A 256 3.30 -9.26 6.99
C VAL A 256 2.54 -7.98 6.72
N ALA A 257 1.41 -8.09 6.01
CA ALA A 257 0.50 -6.99 5.78
C ALA A 257 -0.51 -6.89 6.92
N ILE A 258 -0.69 -5.67 7.43
CA ILE A 258 -1.61 -5.31 8.50
C ILE A 258 -2.57 -4.26 7.97
N PHE A 259 -3.87 -4.53 7.99
CA PHE A 259 -4.86 -3.61 7.44
C PHE A 259 -6.24 -3.79 8.07
N ALA A 260 -7.04 -2.74 8.02
CA ALA A 260 -8.44 -2.79 8.41
C ALA A 260 -9.34 -2.76 7.17
N SER A 261 -10.26 -3.72 7.09
CA SER A 261 -11.40 -3.64 6.19
C SER A 261 -12.55 -2.86 6.85
N MET A 262 -13.57 -2.57 6.07
CA MET A 262 -14.85 -2.06 6.57
C MET A 262 -16.02 -2.78 5.88
N ILE A 263 -17.07 -3.01 6.65
CA ILE A 263 -18.39 -3.44 6.19
C ILE A 263 -19.30 -2.22 6.35
N PRO A 264 -19.64 -1.51 5.27
CA PRO A 264 -20.46 -0.31 5.38
C PRO A 264 -21.85 -0.59 5.94
N SER A 265 -22.42 0.42 6.61
CA SER A 265 -23.83 0.40 7.02
C SER A 265 -24.44 1.79 6.85
N ASP A 266 -25.64 1.85 6.30
CA ASP A 266 -26.47 3.05 6.19
C ASP A 266 -27.22 3.39 7.49
N SER A 267 -27.11 2.52 8.51
CA SER A 267 -27.75 2.74 9.81
C SER A 267 -27.08 3.88 10.57
N GLU A 268 -27.87 4.87 10.97
CA GLU A 268 -27.41 6.01 11.79
C GLU A 268 -26.73 5.56 13.10
N CYS A 269 -27.11 4.40 13.63
CA CYS A 269 -26.54 3.84 14.86
C CYS A 269 -25.23 3.08 14.65
N ALA A 270 -24.89 2.71 13.41
CA ALA A 270 -23.70 1.93 13.10
C ALA A 270 -22.45 2.80 12.84
N GLY A 271 -22.56 4.13 12.85
CA GLY A 271 -21.40 5.03 12.73
C GLY A 271 -20.63 4.88 11.41
N GLY A 272 -21.28 4.40 10.34
CA GLY A 272 -20.67 4.17 9.03
C GLY A 272 -20.29 2.71 8.74
N GLY A 273 -20.39 1.80 9.72
CA GLY A 273 -20.16 0.37 9.52
C GLY A 273 -19.36 -0.31 10.62
N THR A 274 -18.94 -1.54 10.36
CA THR A 274 -18.00 -2.29 11.21
C THR A 274 -16.65 -2.45 10.52
N SER A 275 -15.59 -2.72 11.28
CA SER A 275 -14.25 -2.92 10.73
C SER A 275 -13.63 -4.19 11.28
N ILE A 276 -12.83 -4.86 10.45
CA ILE A 276 -12.08 -6.06 10.82
C ILE A 276 -10.61 -5.80 10.58
N LEU A 277 -9.77 -6.08 11.57
CA LEU A 277 -8.32 -5.96 11.47
C LEU A 277 -7.72 -7.31 11.03
N TYR A 278 -6.99 -7.29 9.92
CA TYR A 278 -6.28 -8.44 9.38
C TYR A 278 -4.78 -8.31 9.55
N THR A 279 -4.13 -9.45 9.76
CA THR A 279 -2.67 -9.62 9.73
C THR A 279 -2.34 -10.84 8.88
N VAL A 280 -1.76 -10.62 7.70
CA VAL A 280 -1.57 -11.70 6.72
C VAL A 280 -0.13 -11.67 6.18
N PRO A 281 0.68 -12.71 6.42
CA PRO A 281 1.97 -12.90 5.78
C PRO A 281 1.85 -12.88 4.25
N MET A 282 2.60 -12.00 3.59
CA MET A 282 2.52 -11.79 2.15
C MET A 282 3.08 -12.96 1.34
N LEU A 283 3.93 -13.81 1.94
CA LEU A 283 4.52 -14.97 1.27
C LEU A 283 3.58 -16.19 1.21
N THR A 284 2.59 -16.26 2.10
CA THR A 284 1.69 -17.44 2.19
C THR A 284 0.24 -17.08 1.96
N GLY A 285 -0.19 -15.88 2.37
CA GLY A 285 -1.59 -15.50 2.36
C GLY A 285 -2.46 -16.30 3.32
N LEU A 286 -1.88 -16.90 4.36
CA LEU A 286 -2.60 -17.74 5.34
C LEU A 286 -2.50 -17.12 6.73
N ASN A 287 -3.48 -17.39 7.60
CA ASN A 287 -3.39 -17.00 9.00
C ASN A 287 -2.16 -17.69 9.64
N PRO A 288 -1.25 -16.95 10.30
CA PRO A 288 -0.03 -17.53 10.86
C PRO A 288 -0.32 -18.39 12.09
N ASP A 289 0.42 -19.48 12.26
CA ASP A 289 0.34 -20.37 13.44
C ASP A 289 0.96 -19.76 14.72
N LYS A 290 1.26 -18.46 14.68
CA LYS A 290 1.79 -17.69 15.82
C LYS A 290 1.11 -16.31 15.89
N PRO A 291 0.93 -15.74 17.10
CA PRO A 291 0.39 -14.41 17.26
C PRO A 291 1.36 -13.35 16.70
N ILE A 292 0.82 -12.42 15.92
CA ILE A 292 1.57 -11.27 15.35
C ILE A 292 1.32 -9.98 16.14
N LEU A 293 0.09 -9.82 16.63
CA LEU A 293 -0.33 -8.67 17.42
C LEU A 293 -0.60 -9.08 18.86
N ASP A 294 -0.17 -8.22 19.79
CA ASP A 294 -0.51 -8.27 21.22
C ASP A 294 -1.79 -7.45 21.45
N ILE A 295 -2.96 -8.07 21.27
CA ILE A 295 -4.26 -7.37 21.35
C ILE A 295 -4.81 -7.36 22.77
N ASP A 296 -4.44 -8.34 23.60
CA ASP A 296 -4.87 -8.47 24.99
C ASP A 296 -3.89 -7.84 25.99
N GLY A 297 -2.77 -7.28 25.51
CA GLY A 297 -1.84 -6.46 26.28
C GLY A 297 -1.08 -7.25 27.34
N ILE A 298 -0.95 -8.57 27.17
CA ILE A 298 -0.19 -9.46 28.05
C ILE A 298 1.22 -9.74 27.53
N GLY A 299 1.61 -9.13 26.41
CA GLY A 299 2.88 -9.35 25.73
C GLY A 299 2.86 -10.62 24.89
N VAL A 300 3.14 -10.49 23.59
CA VAL A 300 3.52 -11.65 22.78
C VAL A 300 4.89 -12.14 23.27
N ARG A 301 4.90 -13.21 24.07
CA ARG A 301 6.14 -13.92 24.41
C ARG A 301 6.56 -14.82 23.26
N GLN A 302 7.21 -14.24 22.26
CA GLN A 302 8.24 -14.98 21.51
C GLN A 302 9.59 -14.30 21.72
N GLY A 303 10.59 -15.11 22.08
CA GLY A 303 11.97 -14.67 22.15
C GLY A 303 12.36 -14.02 20.83
N THR A 304 12.87 -12.80 20.93
CA THR A 304 13.35 -11.96 19.82
C THR A 304 12.29 -11.45 18.84
N LEU A 305 11.27 -10.74 19.33
CA LEU A 305 10.68 -9.64 18.54
C LEU A 305 11.66 -8.45 18.57
N LEU A 306 12.52 -8.37 17.56
CA LEU A 306 13.16 -7.11 17.19
C LEU A 306 12.09 -6.26 16.51
N ASN A 307 11.28 -5.56 17.30
CA ASN A 307 10.69 -4.33 16.81
C ASN A 307 11.90 -3.45 16.46
N GLN A 308 12.25 -3.26 15.19
CA GLN A 308 13.33 -2.33 14.85
C GLN A 308 12.81 -0.92 15.14
N PRO A 309 13.27 -0.25 16.22
CA PRO A 309 12.88 1.13 16.44
C PRO A 309 13.47 1.98 15.31
N ASN A 310 12.67 2.91 14.79
CA ASN A 310 13.18 3.94 13.90
C ASN A 310 14.26 4.74 14.63
N ARG A 311 15.47 4.75 14.07
CA ARG A 311 16.60 5.53 14.57
C ARG A 311 16.52 6.94 13.97
N LEU A 312 16.31 7.94 14.82
CA LEU A 312 16.60 9.33 14.49
C LEU A 312 17.83 9.74 15.29
N SER A 313 19.00 9.63 14.65
CA SER A 313 20.30 9.87 15.29
C SER A 313 20.50 8.98 16.54
N ASP A 314 20.77 9.58 17.70
CA ASP A 314 21.09 8.89 18.96
C ASP A 314 19.85 8.59 19.81
N LEU A 315 18.65 8.89 19.29
CA LEU A 315 17.38 8.70 19.97
C LEU A 315 16.64 7.49 19.42
N LEU A 316 16.28 6.59 20.33
CA LEU A 316 15.47 5.40 20.08
C LEU A 316 14.02 5.73 20.41
N TYR A 317 13.13 5.72 19.41
CA TYR A 317 11.70 5.83 19.64
C TYR A 317 11.07 4.43 19.57
N GLY A 318 10.60 3.93 20.70
CA GLY A 318 9.80 2.72 20.79
C GLY A 318 8.45 3.03 21.44
N SER A 319 7.36 2.47 20.91
CA SER A 319 6.07 2.49 21.59
C SER A 319 6.14 1.53 22.79
N LYS A 320 5.94 2.06 24.00
CA LYS A 320 5.64 1.25 25.17
C LYS A 320 4.11 1.24 25.31
N SER A 321 3.48 0.10 25.05
CA SER A 321 2.12 -0.13 25.55
C SER A 321 2.25 -0.58 27.00
N GLU A 322 2.08 0.34 27.95
CA GLU A 322 1.68 -0.06 29.30
C GLU A 322 0.15 -0.08 29.32
N SER A 323 -0.40 -1.28 29.28
CA SER A 323 -1.75 -1.55 29.76
C SER A 323 -1.78 -1.26 31.26
N THR A 324 -2.24 -0.06 31.64
CA THR A 324 -2.82 0.14 32.96
C THR A 324 -4.30 0.37 32.77
N GLY A 325 -5.08 -0.56 33.33
CA GLY A 325 -6.53 -0.56 33.26
C GLY A 325 -7.15 0.78 33.66
N LEU A 326 -8.36 0.98 33.13
CA LEU A 326 -9.36 2.01 33.40
C LEU A 326 -9.20 2.80 34.72
N ASP A 327 -8.20 3.67 34.83
CA ASP A 327 -8.24 4.84 35.72
C ASP A 327 -7.24 5.91 35.23
N GLY A 328 -7.74 7.12 34.99
CA GLY A 328 -7.06 8.18 34.28
C GLY A 328 -5.98 8.88 35.10
N SER A 329 -4.78 8.31 35.19
CA SER A 329 -3.61 9.06 35.67
C SER A 329 -2.26 8.60 35.10
N ASN A 330 -1.57 9.58 34.49
CA ASN A 330 -0.12 9.67 34.21
C ASN A 330 0.43 8.98 32.94
N ILE A 331 0.75 9.80 31.92
CA ILE A 331 1.72 9.49 30.86
C ILE A 331 3.12 9.54 31.50
N SER A 332 3.85 8.41 31.49
CA SER A 332 5.26 8.35 31.89
C SER A 332 6.15 8.19 30.66
N ILE A 333 6.78 9.29 30.22
CA ILE A 333 7.85 9.27 29.20
C ILE A 333 9.12 8.74 29.88
N THR A 334 9.71 7.68 29.35
CA THR A 334 11.04 7.23 29.79
C THR A 334 12.07 7.57 28.72
N ASP A 335 12.81 8.66 28.93
CA ASP A 335 14.00 8.97 28.13
C ASP A 335 15.10 7.96 28.48
N THR A 336 15.55 7.21 27.48
CA THR A 336 16.76 6.37 27.62
C THR A 336 17.86 6.96 26.75
N ASN A 337 18.75 7.73 27.38
CA ASN A 337 19.92 8.32 26.74
C ASN A 337 20.98 7.24 26.52
N LEU A 338 21.29 6.90 25.27
CA LEU A 338 22.39 6.00 24.90
C LEU A 338 23.68 6.81 24.70
N ASP A 339 24.16 7.45 25.75
CA ASP A 339 25.43 8.19 25.70
C ASP A 339 26.61 7.18 25.73
N THR A 340 27.10 6.77 24.58
CA THR A 340 28.48 6.27 24.47
C THR A 340 29.40 7.44 24.18
N ASN A 341 29.78 8.12 25.26
CA ASN A 341 30.99 8.94 25.41
C ASN A 341 31.89 8.99 24.17
N SER A 342 31.73 10.03 23.35
CA SER A 342 32.82 10.70 22.63
C SER A 342 32.32 12.01 22.04
N ALA A 343 32.68 13.10 22.72
CA ALA A 343 32.45 14.45 22.26
C ALA A 343 33.05 14.69 20.86
N ARG A 344 32.22 15.21 19.94
CA ARG A 344 32.57 16.44 19.20
C ARG A 344 31.33 17.12 18.62
N THR A 345 31.13 18.32 19.15
CA THR A 345 30.19 19.38 18.80
C THR A 345 30.42 19.92 17.38
N GLY A 346 29.35 19.99 16.59
CA GLY A 346 29.24 20.74 15.35
C GLY A 346 27.90 21.48 15.27
N ARG A 347 27.86 22.65 14.61
CA ARG A 347 26.68 23.51 14.51
C ARG A 347 25.68 22.92 13.49
N LEU A 348 24.42 22.70 13.90
CA LEU A 348 23.35 22.09 13.08
C LEU A 348 22.23 23.07 12.64
N GLY A 349 22.47 24.39 12.63
CA GLY A 349 21.50 25.33 12.04
C GLY A 349 21.79 26.81 12.30
N TRP A 350 21.12 27.67 11.52
CA TRP A 350 21.00 29.12 11.77
C TRP A 350 19.52 29.52 11.83
N ASN A 351 19.20 30.53 12.63
CA ASN A 351 17.98 31.32 12.55
C ASN A 351 18.41 32.79 12.47
N GLU A 352 17.89 33.52 11.50
CA GLU A 352 18.10 34.96 11.37
C GLU A 352 17.02 35.69 12.19
N LEU A 353 17.45 36.53 13.13
CA LEU A 353 16.57 37.46 13.82
C LEU A 353 16.56 38.77 13.04
N VAL A 354 15.44 39.06 12.38
CA VAL A 354 15.18 40.39 11.82
C VAL A 354 14.74 41.29 12.98
N ASN A 355 15.52 42.33 13.27
CA ASN A 355 15.10 43.43 14.14
C ASN A 355 14.41 44.49 13.27
N ASP A 356 13.22 44.91 13.66
CA ASP A 356 12.65 46.20 13.25
C ASP A 356 13.28 47.36 14.04
#